data_AF-A0A7W0QKJ0-F1
#
_entry.id   AF-A0A7W0QKJ0-F1
#
_cell.length_a   1.000
_cell.length_b   1.000
_cell.length_c   1.000
_cell.angle_alpha   90.00
_cell.angle_beta   90.00
_cell.angle_gamma   90.00
#
_symmetry.space_group_name_H-M   'P 1'
#
loop_
_entity.id
_entity.type
_entity.pdbx_description
1 polymer ?
#
loop_
_entity_poly.entity_id
_entity_poly.type
_entity_poly.pdbx_seq_one_letter_code
_entity_poly.pdbx_strand_id
1 'polypeptide(L)' 'VQRLLVAKRSDAHPDYESETFDSLLRARFEVVDLVELPSGTRTLYFARPR' A
#
# COMPACT_ATOMS: atom_id res chain seq x y z
N VAL A 1 5.16 -3.68 10.26
CA VAL A 1 5.77 -4.01 8.94
C VAL A 1 7.29 -3.99 9.01
N GLN A 2 7.90 -2.95 9.61
CA GLN A 2 9.36 -2.83 9.73
C GLN A 2 10.08 -4.10 10.21
N ARG A 3 9.57 -4.79 11.25
CA ARG A 3 10.18 -6.05 11.76
C ARG A 3 10.30 -7.17 10.71
N LEU A 4 9.42 -7.23 9.71
CA LEU A 4 9.47 -8.21 8.62
C LEU A 4 10.43 -7.81 7.49
N LEU A 5 10.78 -6.52 7.42
CA LEU A 5 11.72 -5.96 6.46
C LEU A 5 13.14 -5.86 7.02
N VAL A 6 13.34 -6.03 8.34
CA VAL A 6 14.65 -5.98 9.03
C VAL A 6 15.69 -6.93 8.42
N ALA A 7 15.26 -8.08 7.88
CA ALA A 7 16.17 -9.04 7.25
C ALA A 7 16.58 -8.65 5.82
N LYS A 8 15.97 -7.60 5.25
CA LYS A 8 16.27 -7.11 3.91
C LYS A 8 17.12 -5.85 4.02
N ARG A 9 18.02 -5.65 3.05
CA ARG A 9 18.79 -4.40 2.96
C ARG A 9 17.83 -3.22 2.81
N SER A 10 18.24 -2.05 3.31
CA SER A 10 17.43 -0.83 3.30
C SER A 10 17.00 -0.38 1.90
N ASP A 11 17.70 -0.83 0.85
CA ASP A 11 17.45 -0.55 -0.56
C ASP A 11 16.74 -1.71 -1.29
N ALA A 12 16.39 -2.79 -0.60
CA ALA A 12 15.94 -4.01 -1.26
C ALA A 12 14.54 -3.88 -1.90
N HIS A 13 13.74 -2.93 -1.43
CA HIS A 13 12.39 -2.62 -1.96
C HIS A 13 12.17 -1.11 -1.89
N PRO A 14 12.88 -0.33 -2.73
CA PRO A 14 12.92 1.13 -2.64
C PRO A 14 11.58 1.80 -2.96
N ASP A 15 10.65 1.03 -3.53
CA ASP A 15 9.33 1.42 -3.96
C ASP A 15 8.21 0.80 -3.10
N TYR A 16 8.54 0.08 -2.02
CA TYR A 16 7.57 -0.56 -1.12
C TYR A 16 7.03 0.41 -0.07
N GLU A 17 6.48 1.51 -0.57
CA GLU A 17 5.86 2.58 0.19
C GLU A 17 4.36 2.61 -0.09
N SER A 18 3.55 2.96 0.90
CA SER A 18 2.09 3.04 0.77
C SER A 18 1.65 4.00 -0.34
N GLU A 19 2.39 5.10 -0.52
CA GLU A 19 2.14 6.13 -1.55
C GLU A 19 2.36 5.59 -2.97
N THR A 20 3.40 4.79 -3.16
CA THR A 20 3.68 4.11 -4.43
C THR A 20 2.59 3.09 -4.74
N PHE A 21 2.17 2.31 -3.75
CA PHE A 21 1.07 1.36 -3.93
C PHE A 21 -0.24 2.07 -4.30
N ASP A 22 -0.62 3.14 -3.59
CA ASP A 22 -1.84 3.93 -3.87
C ASP A 22 -1.85 4.43 -5.32
N SER A 23 -0.73 5.03 -5.74
CA SER A 23 -0.55 5.56 -7.10
C SER A 23 -0.69 4.46 -8.16
N LEU A 24 -0.02 3.31 -7.96
CA LEU A 24 -0.06 2.18 -8.89
C LEU A 24 -1.43 1.50 -8.96
N LEU A 25 -2.18 1.48 -7.85
CA LEU A 25 -3.53 0.93 -7.80
C LEU A 25 -4.50 1.81 -8.59
N ARG A 26 -4.50 3.13 -8.33
CA ARG A 26 -5.38 4.11 -9.02
C ARG A 26 -5.12 4.21 -10.51
N ALA A 27 -3.89 3.94 -10.95
CA ALA A 27 -3.56 3.90 -12.37
C ALA A 27 -4.30 2.77 -13.12
N ARG A 28 -4.64 1.67 -12.43
CA ARG A 28 -5.18 0.44 -13.05
C ARG A 28 -6.64 0.16 -12.67
N PHE A 29 -7.09 0.64 -11.52
CA PHE A 29 -8.42 0.39 -10.97
C PHE A 29 -9.13 1.70 -10.66
N GLU A 30 -10.45 1.66 -10.64
CA GLU A 30 -11.25 2.72 -10.01
C GLU A 30 -11.33 2.43 -8.51
N VAL A 31 -10.77 3.33 -7.68
CA VAL A 31 -10.88 3.24 -6.22
C VAL A 31 -12.17 3.92 -5.79
N VAL A 32 -13.10 3.14 -5.24
CA VAL A 32 -14.45 3.56 -4.87
C VAL A 32 -14.51 4.00 -3.41
N ASP A 33 -13.81 3.31 -2.52
CA ASP A 33 -13.79 3.62 -1.10
C ASP A 33 -12.45 3.23 -0.44
N LEU A 34 -12.16 3.87 0.69
CA LEU A 34 -10.95 3.69 1.47
C LEU A 34 -11.29 3.66 2.96
N VAL A 35 -10.79 2.66 3.68
CA VAL A 35 -10.98 2.54 5.13
C VAL A 35 -9.63 2.39 5.82
N GLU A 36 -9.28 3.39 6.63
CA GLU A 36 -8.15 3.27 7.57
C GLU A 36 -8.60 2.47 8.80
N LEU A 37 -7.86 1.40 9.11
CA LEU A 37 -8.17 0.59 10.29
C LEU A 37 -7.62 1.28 11.55
N PRO A 38 -8.29 1.11 12.73
CA PRO A 38 -7.91 1.80 13.97
C PRO A 38 -6.45 1.61 14.42
N SER A 39 -5.77 0.58 13.93
CA SER A 39 -4.33 0.36 14.15
C SER A 39 -3.40 1.38 13.46
N GLY A 40 -3.92 2.26 12.59
CA GLY A 40 -3.18 3.35 11.92
C GLY A 40 -2.12 2.91 10.90
N THR A 41 -1.93 1.61 10.69
CA THR A 41 -0.88 1.05 9.82
C THR A 41 -1.42 0.26 8.64
N ARG A 42 -2.75 0.23 8.48
CA ARG A 42 -3.43 -0.56 7.46
C ARG A 42 -4.59 0.23 6.89
N THR A 43 -4.64 0.20 5.57
CA THR A 43 -5.70 0.84 4.79
C THR A 43 -6.28 -0.21 3.87
N LEU A 44 -7.60 -0.36 3.90
CA LEU A 44 -8.34 -1.23 2.99
C LEU A 44 -8.84 -0.39 1.82
N TYR A 45 -8.63 -0.90 0.61
CA TYR A 45 -9.07 -0.27 -0.63
C TYR A 45 -10.23 -1.07 -1.20
N PHE A 46 -11.37 -0.43 -1.41
CA PHE A 46 -12.42 -0.98 -2.25
C PHE A 46 -12.22 -0.47 -3.68
N ALA A 47 -11.68 -1.31 -4.54
CA ALA A 47 -11.34 -0.97 -5.92
C ALA A 47 -12.03 -1.90 -6.91
N ARG A 48 -12.39 -1.37 -8.09
CA ARG A 48 -13.04 -2.10 -9.18
C ARG A 48 -12.19 -2.07 -10.44
N PRO A 49 -12.20 -3.14 -11.26
CA PRO A 49 -11.59 -3.11 -12.58
C PRO A 49 -12.20 -1.97 -13.41
N ARG A 50 -11.38 -1.31 -14.22
CA ARG A 50 -11.86 -0.42 -15.28
C ARG A 50 -12.42 -1.21 -16.45
#